data_AF-A0A529TSD4-F1
#
_entry.id   AF-A0A529TSD4-F1
#
_cell.length_a   1.000
_cell.length_b   1.000
_cell.length_c   1.000
_cell.angle_alpha   90.00
_cell.angle_beta   90.00
_cell.angle_gamma   90.00
#
_symmetry.space_group_name_H-M   'P 1'
#
loop_
_entity.id
_entity.type
_entity.pdbx_description
1 polymer ?
#
loop_
_entity_poly.entity_id
_entity_poly.type
_entity_poly.pdbx_seq_one_letter_code
_entity_poly.pdbx_strand_id
1 'polypeptide(L)' 'MTSLQRKRPTIADVARTAGVSIGTVSNFINGTAGLKEGTRDRIEKAIAALMY' A
#
# COMPACT_ATOMS: atom_id res chain seq x y z
N MET A 1 17.68 -6.53 23.69
CA MET A 1 16.37 -7.11 23.33
C MET A 1 15.60 -6.04 22.57
N THR A 2 15.09 -6.42 21.41
CA THR A 2 14.88 -5.59 20.21
C THR A 2 13.92 -4.43 20.43
N SER A 3 14.33 -3.23 20.00
CA SER A 3 13.52 -2.02 19.98
C SER A 3 12.20 -2.26 19.24
N LEU A 4 11.08 -2.06 19.93
CA LEU A 4 9.74 -1.94 19.38
C LEU A 4 9.67 -0.64 18.56
N GLN A 5 10.41 -0.58 17.46
CA GLN A 5 10.21 0.44 16.44
C GLN A 5 8.79 0.22 15.92
N ARG A 6 7.93 1.19 16.24
CA ARG A 6 6.61 1.37 15.64
C ARG A 6 6.85 1.54 14.13
N LYS A 7 7.02 0.41 13.43
CA LYS A 7 7.53 0.38 12.06
C LYS A 7 6.53 1.15 11.22
N ARG A 8 6.99 2.27 10.66
CA ARG A 8 6.21 3.01 9.68
C ARG A 8 5.72 2.01 8.62
N PRO A 9 4.44 2.06 8.23
CA PRO A 9 3.92 1.18 7.19
C PRO A 9 4.80 1.30 5.96
N THR A 10 5.28 0.16 5.47
CA THR A 10 6.07 0.13 4.24
C THR A 10 5.14 -0.06 3.04
N ILE A 11 5.63 0.26 1.84
CA ILE A 11 4.91 -0.04 0.59
C ILE A 11 4.57 -1.54 0.47
N ALA A 12 5.43 -2.41 1.01
CA ALA A 12 5.18 -3.86 1.05
C ALA A 12 3.99 -4.22 1.95
N ASP A 13 3.80 -3.50 3.06
CA ASP A 13 2.65 -3.67 3.94
C ASP A 13 1.36 -3.21 3.23
N VAL A 14 1.40 -2.06 2.56
CA VAL A 14 0.27 -1.56 1.77
C VAL A 14 -0.11 -2.56 0.67
N ALA A 15 0.87 -3.06 -0.07
CA ALA A 15 0.64 -4.02 -1.15
C ALA A 15 -0.03 -5.31 -0.64
N ARG A 16 0.46 -5.83 0.48
CA ARG A 16 -0.09 -7.01 1.15
C ARG A 16 -1.51 -6.79 1.66
N THR A 17 -1.78 -5.66 2.31
CA THR A 17 -3.12 -5.31 2.82
C THR A 17 -4.12 -5.07 1.69
N ALA A 18 -3.68 -4.45 0.59
CA ALA A 18 -4.51 -4.21 -0.60
C ALA A 18 -4.70 -5.45 -1.48
N GLY A 19 -3.94 -6.53 -1.24
CA GLY A 19 -3.96 -7.73 -2.06
C GLY A 19 -3.43 -7.50 -3.49
N VAL A 20 -2.45 -6.60 -3.64
CA VAL A 20 -1.83 -6.27 -4.93
C VAL A 20 -0.31 -6.45 -4.89
N SER A 21 0.32 -6.39 -6.06
CA SER A 21 1.79 -6.42 -6.13
C SER A 21 2.41 -5.08 -5.74
N ILE A 22 3.65 -5.10 -5.25
CA ILE A 22 4.43 -3.87 -4.98
C ILE A 22 4.52 -3.00 -6.24
N GLY A 23 4.66 -3.61 -7.42
CA GLY A 23 4.65 -2.89 -8.71
C GLY A 23 3.34 -2.16 -8.96
N THR A 24 2.20 -2.73 -8.54
CA THR A 24 0.89 -2.07 -8.63
C THR A 24 0.82 -0.83 -7.74
N VAL A 25 1.34 -0.92 -6.51
CA VAL A 25 1.42 0.24 -5.59
C VAL A 25 2.41 1.29 -6.11
N SER A 26 3.54 0.86 -6.68
CA SER A 26 4.49 1.76 -7.33
C SER A 26 3.85 2.49 -8.52
N ASN A 27 3.10 1.78 -9.36
CA ASN A 27 2.37 2.38 -10.47
C ASN A 27 1.27 3.34 -10.00
N PHE A 28 0.64 3.05 -8.86
CA PHE A 28 -0.32 3.96 -8.23
C PHE A 28 0.34 5.25 -7.76
N ILE A 29 1.49 5.16 -7.07
CA ILE A 29 2.27 6.30 -6.58
C ILE A 29 2.83 7.12 -7.74
N ASN A 30 3.36 6.45 -8.77
CA ASN A 30 3.94 7.10 -9.94
C ASN A 30 2.90 7.59 -10.95
N GLY A 31 1.60 7.28 -10.73
CA GLY A 31 0.51 7.68 -11.63
C GLY A 31 0.60 7.08 -13.04
N THR A 32 1.46 6.10 -13.26
CA THR A 32 1.83 5.60 -14.59
C THR A 32 0.95 4.48 -15.11
N ALA A 33 0.14 3.84 -14.26
CA ALA A 33 -0.81 2.82 -14.72
C ALA A 33 -2.26 3.28 -14.60
N GLY A 34 -3.02 3.09 -15.68
CA GLY A 34 -4.48 3.07 -15.66
C GLY A 34 -4.97 1.89 -14.82
N LEU A 35 -4.86 2.02 -13.50
CA LEU A 35 -5.40 1.07 -12.55
C LEU A 35 -6.92 1.11 -12.63
N LYS A 36 -7.55 -0.06 -12.66
CA LYS A 36 -9.00 -0.15 -12.50
C LYS A 36 -9.39 0.53 -11.19
N GLU A 37 -10.50 1.25 -11.18
CA GLU A 37 -10.98 1.97 -9.99
C GLU A 37 -11.09 1.06 -8.76
N GLY A 38 -11.52 -0.20 -8.94
CA GLY A 38 -11.56 -1.17 -7.85
C GLY A 38 -10.19 -1.54 -7.26
N THR A 39 -9.10 -1.48 -8.05
CA THR A 39 -7.74 -1.68 -7.52
C THR A 39 -7.27 -0.44 -6.77
N ARG A 40 -7.64 0.74 -7.27
CA ARG A 40 -7.34 2.03 -6.64
C ARG A 40 -7.95 2.11 -5.24
N ASP A 41 -9.23 1.79 -5.14
CA ASP A 41 -10.00 1.79 -3.89
C ASP A 41 -9.41 0.84 -2.84
N ARG A 42 -8.95 -0.36 -3.25
CA ARG A 42 -8.25 -1.30 -2.36
C ARG A 42 -6.93 -0.74 -1.83
N ILE A 43 -6.15 -0.06 -2.67
CA ILE A 43 -4.88 0.55 -2.28
C ILE A 43 -5.13 1.71 -1.31
N GLU A 44 -6.10 2.58 -1.61
CA GLU A 44 -6.48 3.69 -0.73
C GLU A 44 -6.96 3.20 0.64
N LYS A 45 -7.83 2.17 0.68
CA LYS A 45 -8.27 1.53 1.94
C LYS A 45 -7.11 0.94 2.72
N ALA A 46 -6.15 0.29 2.04
CA ALA A 46 -4.98 -0.27 2.69
C ALA A 46 -4.06 0.81 3.29
N ILE A 47 -3.85 1.93 2.57
CA ILE A 47 -3.09 3.06 3.08
C ILE A 47 -3.77 3.65 4.31
N ALA A 48 -5.09 3.89 4.23
CA ALA A 48 -5.87 4.42 5.35
C ALA A 48 -5.83 3.50 6.58
N ALA A 49 -5.95 2.18 6.39
CA ALA A 49 -5.91 1.19 7.47
C ALA A 49 -4.53 1.09 8.15
N LEU A 50 -3.45 1.43 7.44
CA LEU A 50 -2.09 1.36 7.98
C LEU A 50 -1.61 2.68 8.59
N MET A 51 -2.21 3.81 8.20
CA MET A 51 -1.87 5.15 8.70
C MET A 51 -2.70 5.60 9.92
N TYR A 52 -3.64 4.76 10.37
CA TYR A 52 -4.44 4.96 11.57
C TYR A 52 -3.95 4.03 12.69
#